data_AF-A0A0C9UJX7-F1
#
_entry.id   AF-A0A0C9UJX7-F1
#
_cell.length_a   1.000
_cell.length_b   1.000
_cell.length_c   1.000
_cell.angle_alpha   90.00
_cell.angle_beta   90.00
_cell.angle_gamma   90.00
#
_symmetry.space_group_name_H-M   'P 1'
#
loop_
_entity.id
_entity.type
_entity.pdbx_description
1 polymer ?
#
loop_
_entity_poly.entity_id
_entity_poly.type
_entity_poly.pdbx_seq_one_letter_code
_entity_poly.pdbx_strand_id
1 'polypeptide(L)'
;YVVITEGTSSPFVGIILTGFVHVLVGPEILNSSIGQLFAPAKNVDPLRWGHLDPGYITSPSEDTRAVFYGPNGSFDPTISNLDFLTKDVGSTWPTSQVANIFTPTKFQGSVTAIIGGLDKTAHCPCDSETYQLSEKFYFPDADFNMIVIEGQGHSLNLDFGALQLFPLMLDIFDGATKDYCPLGVALFSQKFGQGIFCLSCD
;
A
#
# COMPACT_ATOMS: atom_id res chain seq x y z
N TYR A 1 -5.52 2.86 -4.47
CA TYR A 1 -6.30 2.69 -5.70
C TYR A 1 -7.48 3.64 -5.82
N VAL A 2 -8.41 3.65 -4.86
CA VAL A 2 -9.69 4.39 -4.97
C VAL A 2 -9.55 5.90 -5.25
N VAL A 3 -8.47 6.55 -4.83
CA VAL A 3 -8.27 8.00 -5.06
C VAL A 3 -7.92 8.33 -6.52
N ILE A 4 -7.34 7.41 -7.29
CA ILE A 4 -6.83 7.68 -8.66
C ILE A 4 -7.81 7.20 -9.74
N THR A 5 -8.86 6.46 -9.38
CA THR A 5 -9.79 5.87 -10.35
C THR A 5 -10.83 6.85 -10.91
N GLU A 6 -11.02 8.02 -10.28
CA GLU A 6 -12.15 8.91 -10.58
C GLU A 6 -11.81 10.17 -11.40
N GLY A 7 -10.59 10.31 -11.92
CA GLY A 7 -10.22 11.51 -12.67
C GLY A 7 -8.97 11.38 -13.55
N THR A 8 -8.83 12.32 -14.48
CA THR A 8 -7.61 12.49 -15.29
C THR A 8 -6.54 13.30 -14.56
N SER A 9 -6.93 14.04 -13.51
CA SER A 9 -6.08 14.90 -12.68
C SER A 9 -6.50 14.83 -11.20
N SER A 10 -5.61 15.30 -10.32
CA SER A 10 -5.83 15.40 -8.87
C SER A 10 -6.02 16.87 -8.47
N PRO A 11 -6.92 17.21 -7.52
CA PRO A 11 -6.99 18.54 -6.93
C PRO A 11 -5.84 18.82 -5.93
N PHE A 12 -5.03 17.80 -5.62
CA PHE A 12 -3.89 17.90 -4.72
C PHE A 12 -2.58 18.04 -5.48
N VAL A 13 -1.67 18.77 -4.85
CA VAL A 13 -0.26 19.00 -5.23
C VAL A 13 0.53 17.70 -5.38
N GLY A 14 0.29 16.81 -4.42
CA GLY A 14 0.94 15.53 -4.29
C GLY A 14 0.29 14.77 -3.14
N ILE A 15 0.26 13.45 -3.26
CA ILE A 15 -0.29 12.57 -2.23
C ILE A 15 0.63 11.38 -2.07
N ILE A 16 0.97 11.06 -0.83
CA ILE A 16 1.60 9.77 -0.49
C ILE A 16 0.50 8.90 0.11
N LEU A 17 0.25 7.77 -0.54
CA LEU A 17 -0.77 6.80 -0.20
C LEU A 17 -0.13 5.48 0.18
N THR A 18 -0.86 4.70 0.97
CA THR A 18 -0.52 3.31 1.23
C THR A 18 -1.49 2.35 0.56
N GLY A 19 -1.00 1.23 0.05
CA GLY A 19 -1.82 0.32 -0.75
C GLY A 19 -1.14 -0.97 -1.14
N PHE A 20 -1.78 -1.72 -2.04
CA PHE A 20 -1.25 -2.92 -2.68
C PHE A 20 -0.75 -2.57 -4.08
N VAL A 21 -0.04 -3.50 -4.73
CA VAL A 21 0.17 -3.52 -6.19
C VAL A 21 -0.87 -4.48 -6.82
N HIS A 22 -1.25 -4.28 -8.09
CA HIS A 22 -2.14 -5.15 -8.86
C HIS A 22 -1.48 -6.46 -9.28
N VAL A 23 -0.19 -6.62 -8.98
CA VAL A 23 0.60 -7.77 -9.42
C VAL A 23 0.07 -9.07 -8.80
N LEU A 24 -0.43 -9.92 -9.69
CA LEU A 24 -0.75 -11.36 -9.57
C LEU A 24 -1.72 -11.80 -8.46
N VAL A 25 -2.21 -10.89 -7.62
CA VAL A 25 -3.43 -11.10 -6.84
C VAL A 25 -4.62 -11.06 -7.79
N GLY A 26 -4.99 -12.21 -8.38
CA GLY A 26 -6.30 -12.31 -9.03
C GLY A 26 -7.43 -11.97 -8.02
N PRO A 27 -8.66 -11.70 -8.50
CA PRO A 27 -9.84 -11.53 -7.64
C PRO A 27 -9.95 -12.57 -6.52
N GLU A 28 -9.56 -13.79 -6.87
CA GLU A 28 -9.56 -14.97 -6.00
C GLU A 28 -8.59 -14.83 -4.82
N ILE A 29 -7.42 -14.23 -5.02
CA ILE A 29 -6.41 -14.05 -3.98
C ILE A 29 -6.77 -12.89 -3.04
N LEU A 30 -7.32 -11.79 -3.54
CA LEU A 30 -7.86 -10.73 -2.67
C LEU A 30 -8.93 -11.29 -1.72
N ASN A 31 -9.81 -12.14 -2.23
CA ASN A 31 -10.85 -12.78 -1.43
C ASN A 31 -10.29 -13.85 -0.48
N SER A 32 -9.31 -14.65 -0.91
CA SER A 32 -8.71 -15.69 -0.05
C SER A 32 -7.77 -15.10 1.00
N SER A 33 -6.92 -14.14 0.66
CA SER A 33 -5.95 -13.53 1.57
C SER A 33 -6.63 -12.67 2.63
N ILE A 34 -7.66 -11.90 2.26
CA ILE A 34 -8.45 -11.13 3.22
C ILE A 34 -9.27 -12.07 4.13
N GLY A 35 -9.91 -13.09 3.56
CA GLY A 35 -10.77 -14.01 4.31
C GLY A 35 -10.03 -15.04 5.18
N GLN A 36 -8.77 -15.36 4.86
CA GLN A 36 -7.97 -16.35 5.61
C GLN A 36 -7.06 -15.73 6.66
N LEU A 37 -6.49 -14.54 6.41
CA LEU A 37 -5.53 -13.91 7.32
C LEU A 37 -6.18 -12.97 8.34
N PHE A 38 -7.39 -12.49 8.06
CA PHE A 38 -8.09 -11.52 8.90
C PHE A 38 -9.43 -12.04 9.38
N ALA A 39 -9.85 -11.55 10.54
CA ALA A 39 -11.14 -11.88 11.13
C ALA A 39 -11.92 -10.60 11.47
N PRO A 40 -13.26 -10.66 11.60
CA PRO A 40 -14.04 -9.51 12.04
C PRO A 40 -13.48 -8.91 13.33
N ALA A 41 -13.18 -7.62 13.33
CA ALA A 41 -12.48 -6.92 14.40
C ALA A 41 -13.22 -7.05 15.73
N LYS A 42 -14.55 -7.00 15.69
CA LYS A 42 -15.42 -7.19 16.84
C LYS A 42 -15.25 -8.55 17.55
N ASN A 43 -14.74 -9.57 16.85
CA ASN A 43 -14.47 -10.89 17.41
C ASN A 43 -13.03 -11.03 17.91
N VAL A 44 -12.07 -10.29 17.31
CA VAL A 44 -10.65 -10.33 17.68
C VAL A 44 -10.38 -9.56 18.96
N ASP A 45 -10.90 -8.33 19.06
CA ASP A 45 -10.82 -7.50 20.27
C ASP A 45 -12.19 -6.85 20.52
N PRO A 46 -13.12 -7.57 21.17
CA PRO A 46 -14.45 -7.06 21.43
C PRO A 46 -14.46 -5.83 22.36
N LEU A 47 -13.43 -5.65 23.19
CA LEU A 47 -13.33 -4.51 24.09
C LEU A 47 -13.06 -3.22 23.29
N ARG A 48 -12.15 -3.29 22.31
CA ARG A 48 -11.81 -2.15 21.45
C ARG A 48 -12.83 -1.94 20.32
N TRP A 49 -13.32 -3.02 19.71
CA TRP A 49 -14.05 -2.98 18.43
C TRP A 49 -15.40 -3.71 18.45
N GLY A 50 -15.91 -4.12 19.61
CA GLY A 50 -17.15 -4.91 19.70
C GLY A 50 -18.40 -4.25 19.11
N HIS A 51 -18.36 -2.93 18.94
CA HIS A 51 -19.44 -2.12 18.36
C HIS A 51 -19.35 -1.98 16.83
N LEU A 52 -18.26 -2.43 16.20
CA LEU A 52 -18.06 -2.29 14.76
C LEU A 52 -18.84 -3.35 13.96
N ASP A 53 -19.23 -2.99 12.73
CA ASP A 53 -19.83 -3.89 11.76
C ASP A 53 -18.88 -5.06 11.41
N PRO A 54 -19.39 -6.28 11.11
CA PRO A 54 -18.54 -7.41 10.72
C PRO A 54 -17.66 -7.19 9.49
N GLY A 55 -17.97 -6.19 8.65
CA GLY A 55 -17.13 -5.77 7.53
C GLY A 55 -15.83 -5.06 7.95
N TYR A 56 -15.67 -4.68 9.22
CA TYR A 56 -14.39 -4.25 9.77
C TYR A 56 -13.59 -5.46 10.23
N ILE A 57 -12.35 -5.58 9.75
CA ILE A 57 -11.50 -6.76 9.94
C ILE A 57 -10.15 -6.36 10.53
N THR A 58 -9.51 -7.27 11.24
CA THR A 58 -8.16 -7.08 11.76
C THR A 58 -7.42 -8.42 11.89
N SER A 59 -6.11 -8.35 12.11
CA SER A 59 -5.26 -9.54 12.20
C SER A 59 -5.41 -10.19 13.59
N PRO A 60 -5.79 -11.47 13.71
CA PRO A 60 -6.08 -12.11 15.00
C PRO A 60 -4.85 -12.35 15.87
N SER A 61 -3.66 -12.49 15.28
CA SER A 61 -2.40 -12.75 16.02
C SER A 61 -1.20 -12.01 15.40
N GLU A 62 -0.08 -11.94 16.13
CA GLU A 62 1.16 -11.37 15.58
C GLU A 62 1.65 -12.17 14.37
N ASP A 63 1.57 -13.51 14.42
CA ASP A 63 1.93 -14.40 13.31
C ASP A 63 1.18 -14.07 12.02
N THR A 64 -0.10 -13.68 12.09
CA THR A 64 -0.85 -13.27 10.90
C THR A 64 -0.32 -11.99 10.27
N ARG A 65 0.44 -11.16 11.01
CA ARG A 65 1.10 -9.96 10.48
C ARG A 65 2.50 -10.23 9.95
N ALA A 66 3.13 -11.35 10.30
CA ALA A 66 4.47 -11.71 9.84
C ALA A 66 4.60 -11.79 8.31
N VAL A 67 3.48 -11.99 7.59
CA VAL A 67 3.44 -11.93 6.12
C VAL A 67 3.85 -10.57 5.54
N PHE A 68 3.69 -9.50 6.32
CA PHE A 68 4.02 -8.14 5.91
C PHE A 68 5.48 -7.76 6.14
N TYR A 69 6.26 -8.60 6.78
CA TYR A 69 7.65 -8.33 7.09
C TYR A 69 8.59 -9.12 6.20
N GLY A 70 9.80 -8.59 6.00
CA GLY A 70 10.89 -9.32 5.38
C GLY A 70 11.35 -10.52 6.22
N PRO A 71 12.42 -11.21 5.81
CA PRO A 71 12.99 -12.31 6.58
C PRO A 71 13.55 -11.81 7.92
N ASN A 72 13.66 -12.72 8.90
CA ASN A 72 14.26 -12.40 10.21
C ASN A 72 15.61 -11.70 10.03
N GLY A 73 15.78 -10.57 10.71
CA GLY A 73 16.95 -9.70 10.59
C GLY A 73 16.77 -8.50 9.65
N SER A 74 15.67 -8.42 8.88
CA SER A 74 15.32 -7.21 8.12
C SER A 74 14.60 -6.14 8.97
N PHE A 75 14.03 -6.53 10.11
CA PHE A 75 13.33 -5.68 11.07
C PHE A 75 13.70 -6.02 12.52
N ASP A 76 13.39 -5.10 13.42
CA ASP A 76 13.45 -5.32 14.87
C ASP A 76 12.17 -6.06 15.33
N PRO A 77 12.28 -7.26 15.95
CA PRO A 77 11.11 -7.99 16.44
C PRO A 77 10.23 -7.20 17.40
N THR A 78 10.80 -6.26 18.16
CA THR A 78 10.02 -5.40 19.06
C THR A 78 9.08 -4.46 18.30
N ILE A 79 9.44 -4.08 17.06
CA ILE A 79 8.60 -3.27 16.17
C ILE A 79 7.43 -4.10 15.61
N SER A 80 7.64 -5.38 15.29
CA SER A 80 6.54 -6.29 14.90
C SER A 80 5.49 -6.41 16.00
N ASN A 81 5.95 -6.63 17.24
CA ASN A 81 5.03 -6.69 18.38
C ASN A 81 4.34 -5.34 18.62
N LEU A 82 5.06 -4.22 18.54
CA LEU A 82 4.45 -2.89 18.67
C LEU A 82 3.41 -2.63 17.57
N ASP A 83 3.69 -3.00 16.33
CA ASP A 83 2.76 -2.88 15.21
C ASP A 83 1.51 -3.74 15.45
N PHE A 84 1.64 -4.97 15.94
CA PHE A 84 0.49 -5.79 16.33
C PHE A 84 -0.34 -5.15 17.47
N LEU A 85 0.31 -4.56 18.46
CA LEU A 85 -0.37 -3.90 19.58
C LEU A 85 -1.05 -2.58 19.17
N THR A 86 -0.47 -1.88 18.20
CA THR A 86 -0.95 -0.56 17.73
C THR A 86 -1.79 -0.64 16.46
N LYS A 87 -1.97 -1.84 15.89
CA LYS A 87 -2.78 -2.07 14.70
C LYS A 87 -4.17 -1.47 14.83
N ASP A 88 -4.78 -1.22 13.69
CA ASP A 88 -6.18 -0.80 13.58
C ASP A 88 -6.99 -1.79 12.72
N VAL A 89 -8.22 -1.41 12.44
CA VAL A 89 -9.12 -2.15 11.57
C VAL A 89 -8.92 -1.78 10.11
N GLY A 90 -8.95 -2.80 9.25
CA GLY A 90 -9.24 -2.65 7.82
C GLY A 90 -10.73 -2.84 7.55
N SER A 91 -11.10 -2.80 6.28
CA SER A 91 -12.46 -3.08 5.82
C SER A 91 -12.43 -4.18 4.76
N THR A 92 -13.48 -5.00 4.70
CA THR A 92 -13.74 -5.91 3.57
C THR A 92 -14.21 -5.17 2.33
N TRP A 93 -14.52 -3.86 2.41
CA TRP A 93 -14.96 -3.05 1.27
C TRP A 93 -14.14 -3.26 -0.02
N PRO A 94 -12.80 -3.37 0.00
CA PRO A 94 -12.01 -3.63 -1.22
C PRO A 94 -12.42 -4.89 -1.98
N THR A 95 -12.95 -5.93 -1.31
CA THR A 95 -13.44 -7.14 -1.98
C THR A 95 -14.68 -6.86 -2.85
N SER A 96 -15.49 -5.86 -2.48
CA SER A 96 -16.61 -5.38 -3.30
C SER A 96 -16.15 -4.49 -4.46
N GLN A 97 -14.93 -3.96 -4.40
CA GLN A 97 -14.36 -3.02 -5.36
C GLN A 97 -13.38 -3.68 -6.33
N VAL A 98 -13.26 -5.01 -6.31
CA VAL A 98 -12.32 -5.77 -7.16
C VAL A 98 -12.40 -5.35 -8.63
N ALA A 99 -13.60 -5.23 -9.21
CA ALA A 99 -13.76 -4.79 -10.59
C ALA A 99 -13.19 -3.39 -10.85
N ASN A 100 -13.37 -2.47 -9.91
CA ASN A 100 -12.84 -1.11 -10.01
C ASN A 100 -11.32 -1.06 -9.80
N ILE A 101 -10.78 -1.91 -8.92
CA ILE A 101 -9.33 -2.05 -8.70
C ILE A 101 -8.66 -2.52 -10.00
N PHE A 102 -9.21 -3.53 -10.68
CA PHE A 102 -8.63 -4.06 -11.92
C PHE A 102 -9.01 -3.28 -13.19
N THR A 103 -9.59 -2.09 -13.05
CA THR A 103 -9.89 -1.20 -14.18
C THR A 103 -8.76 -0.20 -14.35
N PRO A 104 -8.11 -0.13 -15.53
CA PRO A 104 -7.08 0.88 -15.79
C PRO A 104 -7.60 2.31 -15.55
N THR A 105 -6.80 3.13 -14.88
CA THR A 105 -7.12 4.55 -14.67
C THR A 105 -6.82 5.37 -15.93
N LYS A 106 -7.46 6.55 -16.03
CA LYS A 106 -7.19 7.59 -17.03
C LYS A 106 -6.30 8.71 -16.48
N PHE A 107 -5.69 8.51 -15.32
CA PHE A 107 -4.83 9.50 -14.69
C PHE A 107 -3.59 9.76 -15.55
N GLN A 108 -3.27 11.04 -15.76
CA GLN A 108 -2.19 11.47 -16.67
C GLN A 108 -0.98 12.07 -15.94
N GLY A 109 -1.05 12.24 -14.62
CA GLY A 109 0.09 12.73 -13.83
C GLY A 109 1.18 11.69 -13.70
N SER A 110 2.32 12.06 -13.11
CA SER A 110 3.32 11.07 -12.72
C SER A 110 2.79 10.19 -11.59
N VAL A 111 3.27 8.95 -11.54
CA VAL A 111 2.95 7.97 -10.51
C VAL A 111 4.22 7.21 -10.19
N THR A 112 4.62 7.16 -8.93
CA THR A 112 5.73 6.29 -8.50
C THR A 112 5.20 5.26 -7.50
N ALA A 113 5.34 3.98 -7.84
CA ALA A 113 5.11 2.90 -6.91
C ALA A 113 6.43 2.46 -6.26
N ILE A 114 6.43 2.27 -4.94
CA ILE A 114 7.57 1.73 -4.20
C ILE A 114 7.14 0.44 -3.51
N ILE A 115 7.86 -0.65 -3.74
CA ILE A 115 7.57 -1.97 -3.21
C ILE A 115 8.83 -2.63 -2.62
N GLY A 116 8.66 -3.51 -1.64
CA GLY A 116 9.74 -4.30 -1.08
C GLY A 116 10.04 -5.52 -1.96
N GLY A 117 11.32 -5.76 -2.28
CA GLY A 117 11.73 -6.91 -3.10
C GLY A 117 11.42 -8.28 -2.46
N LEU A 118 11.14 -8.32 -1.15
CA LEU A 118 10.76 -9.51 -0.41
C LEU A 118 9.29 -9.45 0.07
N ASP A 119 8.45 -8.60 -0.55
CA ASP A 119 7.02 -8.55 -0.26
C ASP A 119 6.33 -9.87 -0.63
N LYS A 120 6.06 -10.68 0.39
CA LYS A 120 5.38 -11.98 0.25
C LYS A 120 3.92 -11.84 -0.16
N THR A 121 3.31 -10.66 -0.01
CA THR A 121 1.92 -10.39 -0.40
C THR A 121 1.77 -10.21 -1.90
N ALA A 122 2.84 -9.86 -2.61
CA ALA A 122 2.85 -9.69 -4.07
C ALA A 122 3.02 -11.02 -4.84
N HIS A 123 3.18 -12.15 -4.12
CA HIS A 123 3.20 -13.52 -4.67
C HIS A 123 4.14 -13.77 -5.87
N CYS A 124 5.20 -12.98 -6.04
CA CYS A 124 6.19 -13.17 -7.10
C CYS A 124 7.60 -12.76 -6.66
N PRO A 125 8.65 -13.55 -6.97
CA PRO A 125 10.02 -13.05 -7.04
C PRO A 125 10.18 -12.26 -8.34
N CYS A 126 9.60 -11.06 -8.39
CA CYS A 126 9.59 -10.23 -9.58
C CYS A 126 10.65 -9.12 -9.43
N ASP A 127 11.47 -8.94 -10.46
CA ASP A 127 12.35 -7.77 -10.56
C ASP A 127 11.55 -6.50 -10.90
N SER A 128 12.22 -5.35 -10.81
CA SER A 128 11.62 -4.03 -11.06
C SER A 128 11.01 -3.91 -12.46
N GLU A 129 11.61 -4.53 -13.47
CA GLU A 129 11.12 -4.48 -14.85
C GLU A 129 9.77 -5.21 -14.99
N THR A 130 9.66 -6.41 -14.42
CA THR A 130 8.42 -7.20 -14.44
C THR A 130 7.29 -6.47 -13.68
N TYR A 131 7.60 -5.90 -12.52
CA TYR A 131 6.66 -5.09 -11.76
C TYR A 131 6.22 -3.85 -12.53
N GLN A 132 7.16 -3.16 -13.18
CA GLN A 132 6.85 -1.96 -13.92
C GLN A 132 5.93 -2.25 -15.10
N LEU A 133 6.22 -3.29 -15.89
CA LEU A 133 5.39 -3.68 -17.02
C LEU A 133 3.97 -4.08 -16.61
N SER A 134 3.84 -4.84 -15.51
CA SER A 134 2.54 -5.28 -15.01
C SER A 134 1.70 -4.16 -14.40
N GLU A 135 2.30 -3.25 -13.62
CA GLU A 135 1.57 -2.10 -13.08
C GLU A 135 1.26 -1.04 -14.13
N LYS A 136 2.16 -0.82 -15.11
CA LYS A 136 1.97 0.17 -16.17
C LYS A 136 0.68 -0.08 -16.97
N PHE A 137 0.24 -1.33 -17.07
CA PHE A 137 -1.05 -1.69 -17.69
C PHE A 137 -2.24 -0.96 -17.03
N TYR A 138 -2.22 -0.78 -15.70
CA TYR A 138 -3.29 -0.11 -14.95
C TYR A 138 -3.13 1.41 -14.94
N PHE A 139 -1.97 1.92 -15.33
CA PHE A 139 -1.66 3.35 -15.46
C PHE A 139 -1.22 3.70 -16.90
N PRO A 140 -2.05 3.40 -17.92
CA PRO A 140 -1.64 3.51 -19.32
C PRO A 140 -1.24 4.94 -19.69
N ASP A 141 -1.98 5.93 -19.20
CA ASP A 141 -1.82 7.33 -19.55
C ASP A 141 -0.88 8.11 -18.61
N ALA A 142 -0.44 7.51 -17.50
CA ALA A 142 0.41 8.16 -16.50
C ALA A 142 1.90 8.09 -16.87
N ASP A 143 2.70 9.03 -16.37
CA ASP A 143 4.15 8.86 -16.31
C ASP A 143 4.50 7.95 -15.11
N PHE A 144 4.51 6.64 -15.36
CA PHE A 144 4.58 5.62 -14.32
C PHE A 144 6.01 5.09 -14.13
N ASN A 145 6.47 5.15 -12.88
CA ASN A 145 7.73 4.59 -12.42
C ASN A 145 7.50 3.57 -11.30
N MET A 146 8.37 2.56 -11.24
CA MET A 146 8.37 1.54 -10.18
C MET A 146 9.75 1.47 -9.55
N ILE A 147 9.80 1.45 -8.23
CA ILE A 147 11.03 1.27 -7.46
C ILE A 147 10.87 0.06 -6.55
N VAL A 148 11.78 -0.89 -6.69
CA VAL A 148 11.88 -2.06 -5.80
C VAL A 148 12.99 -1.81 -4.79
N ILE A 149 12.65 -1.90 -3.51
CA ILE A 149 13.63 -1.79 -2.43
C ILE A 149 14.07 -3.19 -2.00
N GLU A 150 15.29 -3.54 -2.38
CA GLU A 150 15.89 -4.83 -2.07
C GLU A 150 15.92 -5.12 -0.57
N GLY A 151 15.66 -6.37 -0.20
CA GLY A 151 15.73 -6.84 1.18
C GLY A 151 14.57 -6.41 2.09
N GLN A 152 13.60 -5.63 1.60
CA GLN A 152 12.43 -5.21 2.39
C GLN A 152 11.18 -6.03 2.09
N GLY A 153 10.35 -6.24 3.12
CA GLY A 153 9.01 -6.83 3.00
C GLY A 153 7.95 -5.79 2.62
N HIS A 154 6.69 -6.10 2.95
CA HIS A 154 5.55 -5.21 2.66
C HIS A 154 5.57 -3.93 3.51
N SER A 155 5.90 -4.04 4.79
CA SER A 155 5.87 -2.90 5.72
C SER A 155 7.16 -2.08 5.63
N LEU A 156 7.33 -1.40 4.50
CA LEU A 156 8.56 -0.66 4.15
C LEU A 156 8.97 0.35 5.23
N ASN A 157 7.99 0.96 5.90
CA ASN A 157 8.23 1.95 6.95
C ASN A 157 8.61 1.35 8.31
N LEU A 158 8.59 0.01 8.45
CA LEU A 158 8.87 -0.73 9.69
C LEU A 158 10.10 -1.64 9.56
N ASP A 159 10.61 -1.88 8.35
CA ASP A 159 11.89 -2.56 8.12
C ASP A 159 13.09 -1.59 8.35
N PHE A 160 14.28 -2.14 8.58
CA PHE A 160 15.50 -1.33 8.79
C PHE A 160 15.87 -0.44 7.60
N GLY A 161 15.44 -0.81 6.39
CA GLY A 161 15.66 0.01 5.21
C GLY A 161 14.75 1.25 5.13
N ALA A 162 13.85 1.46 6.09
CA ALA A 162 13.03 2.69 6.19
C ALA A 162 13.89 3.97 6.20
N LEU A 163 15.11 3.92 6.76
CA LEU A 163 16.06 5.03 6.78
C LEU A 163 16.45 5.53 5.38
N GLN A 164 16.42 4.66 4.37
CA GLN A 164 16.69 5.00 2.97
C GLN A 164 15.39 5.33 2.24
N LEU A 165 14.29 4.67 2.60
CA LEU A 165 12.97 4.88 2.01
C LEU A 165 12.44 6.29 2.24
N PHE A 166 12.48 6.81 3.47
CA PHE A 166 11.90 8.12 3.77
C PHE A 166 12.55 9.28 2.99
N PRO A 167 13.89 9.41 2.94
CA PRO A 167 14.54 10.40 2.08
C PRO A 167 14.20 10.21 0.61
N LEU A 168 14.21 8.97 0.10
CA LEU A 168 13.83 8.68 -1.28
C LEU A 168 12.40 9.15 -1.61
N MET A 169 11.43 8.84 -0.73
CA MET A 169 10.04 9.28 -0.92
C MET A 169 9.94 10.81 -0.94
N LEU A 170 10.68 11.50 -0.07
CA LEU A 170 10.70 12.96 -0.03
C LEU A 170 11.38 13.56 -1.27
N ASP A 171 12.51 13.01 -1.72
CA ASP A 171 13.21 13.47 -2.92
C ASP A 171 12.34 13.33 -4.18
N ILE A 172 11.62 12.20 -4.31
CA ILE A 172 10.67 12.00 -5.41
C ILE A 172 9.51 12.99 -5.29
N PHE A 173 8.98 13.18 -4.08
CA PHE A 173 7.88 14.11 -3.84
C PHE A 173 8.28 15.55 -4.19
N ASP A 174 9.43 16.01 -3.69
CA ASP A 174 9.95 17.33 -3.96
C ASP A 174 10.24 17.49 -5.46
N GLY A 175 10.92 16.53 -6.08
CA GLY A 175 11.19 16.56 -7.52
C GLY A 175 9.93 16.67 -8.38
N ALA A 176 8.85 15.97 -8.02
CA ALA A 176 7.58 15.98 -8.73
C ALA A 176 6.75 17.24 -8.47
N THR A 177 7.00 17.97 -7.38
CA THR A 177 6.19 19.14 -6.96
C THR A 177 6.94 20.48 -7.07
N LYS A 178 8.25 20.47 -7.32
CA LYS A 178 9.13 21.66 -7.30
C LYS A 178 8.73 22.77 -8.27
N ASP A 179 8.29 22.42 -9.46
CA ASP A 179 7.94 23.38 -10.53
C ASP A 179 6.46 23.76 -10.54
N TYR A 180 5.74 23.22 -9.57
CA TYR A 180 4.31 23.09 -9.58
C TYR A 180 3.86 23.93 -8.38
N CYS A 181 3.20 25.07 -8.63
CA CYS A 181 1.95 25.33 -7.93
C CYS A 181 0.90 24.48 -8.69
N PRO A 182 0.45 23.36 -8.11
CA PRO A 182 1.09 22.10 -8.43
C PRO A 182 0.11 20.98 -8.86
N LEU A 183 0.29 20.35 -10.02
CA LEU A 183 -0.43 19.15 -10.47
C LEU A 183 0.61 18.02 -10.47
N GLY A 184 0.73 17.15 -9.47
CA GLY A 184 -0.29 16.25 -8.93
C GLY A 184 0.18 14.82 -9.21
N VAL A 185 0.72 14.12 -8.22
CA VAL A 185 1.30 12.75 -8.35
C VAL A 185 0.97 11.90 -7.13
N ALA A 186 0.65 10.63 -7.37
CA ALA A 186 0.43 9.61 -6.36
C ALA A 186 1.71 8.79 -6.12
N LEU A 187 2.16 8.74 -4.87
CA LEU A 187 3.15 7.78 -4.40
C LEU A 187 2.45 6.62 -3.68
N PHE A 188 2.88 5.38 -3.92
CA PHE A 188 2.44 4.20 -3.17
C PHE A 188 3.55 3.73 -2.23
N SER A 189 3.26 3.67 -0.93
CA SER A 189 4.11 3.07 0.10
C SER A 189 3.29 2.05 0.90
N GLN A 190 3.70 0.80 0.98
CA GLN A 190 2.87 -0.24 1.57
C GLN A 190 2.79 -0.15 3.12
N LYS A 191 1.59 0.10 3.66
CA LYS A 191 1.27 0.00 5.11
C LYS A 191 -0.21 -0.34 5.30
N PHE A 192 -0.49 -1.31 6.17
CA PHE A 192 -1.81 -1.51 6.76
C PHE A 192 -1.99 -0.51 7.91
N GLY A 193 -2.55 0.65 7.60
CA GLY A 193 -2.78 1.74 8.55
C GLY A 193 -2.79 3.06 7.81
N GLN A 194 -3.99 3.59 7.57
CA GLN A 194 -4.26 4.76 6.74
C GLN A 194 -3.45 5.98 7.19
N GLY A 195 -2.33 6.24 6.52
CA GLY A 195 -1.64 7.52 6.55
C GLY A 195 -1.82 8.16 5.18
N ILE A 196 -2.75 9.10 5.08
CA ILE A 196 -2.89 9.94 3.89
C ILE A 196 -2.21 11.26 4.23
N PHE A 197 -1.14 11.58 3.51
CA PHE A 197 -0.53 12.92 3.58
C PHE A 197 -1.00 13.69 2.34
N CYS A 198 -1.86 14.70 2.57
CA CYS A 198 -2.33 15.61 1.54
C CYS A 198 -1.79 17.01 1.82
N LEU A 199 -1.31 17.67 0.77
CA LEU A 199 -1.14 19.12 0.74
C LEU A 199 -2.13 19.69 -0.29
N SER A 200 -2.97 20.63 0.12
CA SER A 200 -3.76 21.45 -0.80
C SER A 200 -3.10 22.83 -0.94
N CYS A 201 -3.21 23.41 -2.13
CA CYS A 201 -2.99 24.84 -2.33
C CYS A 201 -4.34 25.55 -2.21
N ASP A 202 -4.39 26.62 -1.42
CA ASP A 202 -5.54 27.54 -1.36
C ASP A 202 -5.69 28.34 -2.66
#